data_AF-A0A7C7Y6C5-F1
#
_entry.id   AF-A0A7C7Y6C5-F1
#
_cell.length_a   1.000
_cell.length_b   1.000
_cell.length_c   1.000
_cell.angle_alpha   90.00
_cell.angle_beta   90.00
_cell.angle_gamma   90.00
#
_symmetry.space_group_name_H-M   'P 1'
#
loop_
_entity.id
_entity.type
_entity.pdbx_description
1 polymer ?
#
loop_
_entity_poly.entity_id
_entity_poly.type
_entity_poly.pdbx_seq_one_letter_code
_entity_poly.pdbx_strand_id
1 'polypeptide(L)' 'MKPSEKLIIILGVILFATFVVGLAWSISTGLAGFWRGLPFWIIVLFVLFLLIYDSLKSIKK' A
#
# COMPACT_ATOMS: atom_id res chain seq x y z
N MET A 1 15.44 5.75 -15.68
CA MET A 1 15.89 4.89 -14.56
C MET A 1 16.63 3.66 -15.05
N LYS A 2 17.69 3.27 -14.35
CA LYS A 2 18.37 1.97 -14.54
C LYS A 2 17.39 0.83 -14.26
N PRO A 3 17.53 -0.34 -14.92
CA PRO A 3 16.65 -1.48 -14.68
C PRO A 3 16.64 -1.95 -13.21
N SER A 4 17.76 -1.78 -12.49
CA SER A 4 17.87 -2.04 -11.05
C SER A 4 16.96 -1.14 -10.20
N GLU A 5 16.85 0.15 -10.52
CA GLU A 5 16.01 1.10 -9.78
C GLU A 5 14.51 0.78 -9.93
N LYS A 6 14.09 0.38 -11.14
CA LYS A 6 12.70 -0.05 -11.38
C LYS A 6 12.34 -1.29 -10.56
N LEU A 7 13.26 -2.24 -10.46
CA LEU A 7 13.09 -3.45 -9.67
C LEU A 7 12.93 -3.15 -8.17
N ILE A 8 13.73 -2.22 -7.64
CA ILE A 8 13.65 -1.76 -6.24
C ILE A 8 12.30 -1.09 -5.96
N ILE A 9 11.82 -0.23 -6.87
CA ILE A 9 10.51 0.43 -6.72
C ILE A 9 9.39 -0.61 -6.68
N ILE A 10 9.39 -1.58 -7.60
CA ILE A 10 8.37 -2.63 -7.64
C ILE A 10 8.39 -3.47 -6.36
N LEU A 11 9.58 -3.88 -5.90
CA LEU A 11 9.73 -4.61 -4.64
C LEU A 11 9.22 -3.80 -3.44
N GLY A 12 9.54 -2.50 -3.38
CA GLY A 12 9.08 -1.60 -2.33
C GLY A 12 7.56 -1.48 -2.29
N VAL A 13 6.91 -1.33 -3.46
CA VAL A 13 5.46 -1.25 -3.57
C VAL A 13 4.80 -2.55 -3.10
N ILE A 14 5.31 -3.71 -3.52
CA ILE A 14 4.75 -5.02 -3.13
C ILE A 14 4.87 -5.22 -1.62
N LEU A 15 6.04 -4.92 -1.04
CA LEU A 15 6.29 -5.10 0.39
C LEU A 15 5.40 -4.18 1.23
N PHE A 16 5.32 -2.89 0.84
CA PHE A 16 4.48 -1.92 1.51
C PHE A 16 2.99 -2.27 1.39
N ALA A 17 2.54 -2.68 0.19
CA ALA A 17 1.15 -3.08 -0.02
C ALA A 17 0.77 -4.28 0.85
N THR A 18 1.62 -5.31 0.89
CA THR A 18 1.40 -6.50 1.72
C THR A 18 1.32 -6.14 3.20
N PHE A 19 2.23 -5.28 3.67
CA PHE A 19 2.27 -4.82 5.06
C PHE A 19 1.00 -4.05 5.45
N VAL A 20 0.62 -3.03 4.68
CA VAL A 20 -0.50 -2.15 5.04
C VAL A 20 -1.85 -2.88 4.91
N VAL A 21 -2.01 -3.74 3.91
CA VAL A 21 -3.21 -4.58 3.78
C VAL A 21 -3.29 -5.59 4.93
N GLY A 22 -2.18 -6.24 5.29
CA GLY A 22 -2.13 -7.14 6.45
C GLY A 22 -2.44 -6.42 7.76
N LEU A 23 -1.97 -5.19 7.93
CA LEU A 23 -2.27 -4.35 9.08
C LEU A 23 -3.76 -3.95 9.10
N ALA A 24 -4.34 -3.60 7.96
CA ALA A 24 -5.78 -3.29 7.85
C ALA A 24 -6.66 -4.50 8.19
N TRP A 25 -6.28 -5.67 7.70
CA TRP A 25 -6.94 -6.93 8.02
C TRP A 25 -6.88 -7.21 9.53
N SER A 26 -5.69 -7.15 10.12
CA SER A 26 -5.47 -7.40 11.56
C SER A 26 -6.28 -6.45 12.46
N ILE A 27 -6.36 -5.16 12.11
CA ILE A 27 -7.17 -4.17 12.84
C ILE A 27 -8.66 -4.49 12.72
N SER A 28 -9.11 -4.93 11.54
CA SER A 28 -10.52 -5.18 11.23
C SER A 28 -11.05 -6.47 11.85
N THR A 29 -10.23 -7.53 11.89
CA THR A 29 -10.60 -8.83 12.47
C THR A 29 -10.25 -8.95 13.96
N GLY A 30 -9.31 -8.12 14.44
CA GLY A 30 -8.83 -8.12 15.81
C GLY A 30 -9.37 -6.94 16.63
N LEU A 31 -8.50 -5.94 16.83
CA LEU A 31 -8.59 -4.91 17.89
C LEU A 31 -9.85 -4.03 17.86
N ALA A 32 -10.34 -3.67 16.68
CA ALA A 32 -11.37 -2.63 16.54
C ALA A 32 -12.75 -3.20 16.17
N GLY A 33 -12.79 -4.42 15.60
CA GLY A 33 -13.95 -4.97 14.92
C GLY A 33 -14.23 -4.29 13.57
N PHE A 34 -15.02 -4.94 12.72
CA PHE A 34 -15.21 -4.57 11.30
C PHE A 34 -15.62 -3.10 11.09
N TRP A 35 -16.59 -2.61 11.86
CA TRP A 35 -17.13 -1.26 11.73
C TRP A 35 -16.15 -0.15 12.11
N ARG A 36 -15.23 -0.40 13.05
CA ARG A 36 -14.19 0.57 13.42
C ARG A 36 -12.94 0.43 12.55
N GLY A 37 -12.74 -0.72 11.89
CA GLY A 37 -11.70 -0.94 10.89
C GLY A 37 -12.02 -0.34 9.52
N LEU A 38 -13.29 -0.11 9.20
CA LEU A 38 -13.75 0.48 7.93
C LEU A 38 -13.12 1.84 7.57
N PRO A 39 -13.05 2.85 8.47
CA PRO A 39 -12.35 4.11 8.19
C PRO A 39 -10.85 3.90 7.93
N PHE A 40 -10.24 2.91 8.56
CA PHE A 40 -8.83 2.57 8.33
C PHE A 40 -8.62 1.99 6.93
N TRP A 41 -9.51 1.12 6.46
CA TRP A 41 -9.49 0.58 5.09
C TRP A 41 -9.56 1.66 4.01
N ILE A 42 -10.39 2.69 4.22
CA ILE A 42 -10.50 3.82 3.28
C ILE A 42 -9.16 4.55 3.14
N ILE A 43 -8.47 4.81 4.27
CA ILE A 43 -7.15 5.44 4.27
C ILE A 43 -6.13 4.55 3.55
N VAL A 44 -6.13 3.24 3.85
CA VAL A 44 -5.22 2.29 3.22
C VAL A 44 -5.39 2.24 1.71
N LEU A 45 -6.63 2.14 1.22
CA LEU A 45 -6.92 2.16 -0.22
C LEU A 45 -6.45 3.46 -0.88
N PHE A 46 -6.67 4.60 -0.22
CA PHE A 46 -6.24 5.90 -0.71
C PHE A 46 -4.71 6.02 -0.79
N VAL A 47 -4.00 5.58 0.25
CA VAL A 47 -2.53 5.60 0.29
C VAL A 47 -1.94 4.65 -0.75
N LEU A 48 -2.51 3.45 -0.93
CA LEU A 48 -2.07 2.51 -1.97
C LEU A 48 -2.26 3.08 -3.36
N PHE A 49 -3.37 3.76 -3.61
CA PHE A 49 -3.59 4.46 -4.87
C PHE A 49 -2.52 5.53 -5.14
N LEU A 50 -2.22 6.37 -4.14
CA LEU A 50 -1.18 7.39 -4.27
C LEU A 50 0.21 6.78 -4.49
N LEU A 51 0.55 5.71 -3.77
CA LEU A 51 1.83 5.00 -3.91
C LEU A 51 2.00 4.44 -5.33
N ILE A 52 0.96 3.80 -5.88
CA ILE A 52 0.99 3.26 -7.24
C ILE A 52 1.11 4.40 -8.25
N TYR A 53 0.34 5.48 -8.08
CA TYR A 53 0.40 6.64 -8.97
C TYR A 53 1.81 7.26 -8.99
N ASP A 54 2.40 7.49 -7.82
CA ASP A 54 3.74 8.06 -7.71
C ASP A 54 4.81 7.12 -8.26
N SER A 55 4.71 5.83 -7.97
CA SER A 55 5.63 4.80 -8.51
C SER A 55 5.57 4.74 -10.03
N LEU A 56 4.37 4.78 -10.62
CA LEU A 56 4.20 4.83 -12.08
C LEU A 56 4.75 6.12 -12.68
N LYS A 57 4.51 7.26 -12.03
CA LYS A 57 5.06 8.56 -12.45
C LYS A 57 6.59 8.54 -12.41
N SER A 58 7.18 7.96 -11.36
CA SER A 58 8.62 7.83 -11.19
C SER A 58 9.25 6.89 -12.22
N ILE A 59 8.57 5.81 -12.61
CA ILE A 59 9.06 4.84 -13.61
C ILE A 59 8.99 5.41 -15.04
N LYS A 60 7.98 6.24 -15.33
CA LYS A 60 7.81 6.91 -16.64
C LYS A 60 8.77 8.09 -16.85
N LYS A 61 9.36 8.62 -15.78
CA LYS A 61 10.33 9.71 -15.80
C LYS A 61 11.74 9.19 -16.11
#